data_AF-A0AAV8FG17-F1
#
_entry.id   AF-A0AAV8FG17-F1
#
_cell.length_a   1.000
_cell.length_b   1.000
_cell.length_c   1.000
_cell.angle_alpha   90.00
_cell.angle_beta   90.00
_cell.angle_gamma   90.00
#
_symmetry.space_group_name_H-M   'P 1'
#
loop_
_entity.id
_entity.type
_entity.pdbx_description
1 polymer ?
#
loop_
_entity_poly.entity_id
_entity_poly.type
_entity_poly.pdbx_seq_one_letter_code
_entity_poly.pdbx_strand_id
1 'polypeptide(L)'
;MTMDKDNITLLLLSLLSALFLLAYLFPKPKSTNNNNNNNKGRKFKHAQSTANANVYDVTSYVEEHPGGDAILNNAGRDSTQGFYGPQHATRVFDMVDEFYIGDLKN
;
A
#
# COMPACT_ATOMS: atom_id res chain seq x y z
N MET A 1 19.90 -37.66 -19.07
CA MET A 1 19.76 -36.58 -20.05
C MET A 1 19.75 -35.28 -19.27
N THR A 2 20.90 -34.61 -19.17
CA THR A 2 21.04 -33.36 -18.42
C THR A 2 20.32 -32.27 -19.20
N MET A 3 19.31 -31.64 -18.61
CA MET A 3 18.70 -30.46 -19.22
C MET A 3 19.75 -29.33 -19.21
N ASP A 4 20.05 -28.79 -20.37
CA ASP A 4 20.91 -27.61 -20.49
C ASP A 4 20.32 -26.46 -19.66
N LYS A 5 21.19 -25.66 -19.03
CA LYS A 5 20.80 -24.58 -18.10
C LYS A 5 19.83 -23.57 -18.73
N ASP A 6 19.90 -23.40 -20.04
CA ASP A 6 19.01 -22.51 -20.79
C ASP A 6 17.58 -23.06 -20.86
N ASN A 7 17.43 -24.38 -21.02
CA ASN A 7 16.12 -25.06 -21.02
C ASN A 7 15.47 -25.03 -19.63
N ILE A 8 16.28 -25.10 -18.57
CA ILE A 8 15.79 -24.97 -17.18
C ILE A 8 15.31 -23.53 -16.93
N THR A 9 16.08 -22.54 -17.41
CA THR A 9 15.73 -21.12 -17.28
C THR A 9 14.40 -20.83 -18.00
N LEU A 10 14.24 -21.29 -19.24
CA LEU A 10 13.01 -21.09 -20.01
C LEU A 10 11.80 -21.77 -19.37
N LEU A 11 11.98 -22.96 -18.81
CA LEU A 11 10.92 -23.66 -18.08
C LEU A 11 10.48 -22.88 -16.84
N LEU A 12 11.43 -22.36 -16.05
CA LEU A 12 11.13 -21.56 -14.86
C LEU A 12 10.40 -20.26 -15.19
N LEU A 13 10.80 -19.55 -16.24
CA LEU A 13 10.10 -18.34 -16.69
C LEU A 13 8.67 -18.66 -17.14
N SER A 14 8.47 -19.76 -17.86
CA SER A 14 7.13 -20.18 -18.31
C SER A 14 6.21 -20.49 -17.12
N LEU A 15 6.72 -21.21 -16.10
CA LEU A 15 5.96 -21.57 -14.90
C LEU A 15 5.66 -20.33 -14.05
N LEU A 16 6.61 -19.41 -13.93
CA LEU A 16 6.42 -18.15 -13.19
C LEU A 16 5.38 -17.25 -13.86
N SER A 17 5.39 -17.16 -15.19
CA SER A 17 4.42 -16.38 -15.95
C SER A 17 3.00 -16.97 -15.83
N ALA A 18 2.87 -18.31 -15.89
CA ALA A 18 1.60 -19.00 -15.72
C ALA A 18 1.04 -18.82 -14.30
N LEU A 19 1.90 -18.86 -13.27
CA LEU A 19 1.52 -18.62 -11.89
C LEU A 19 1.06 -17.18 -11.67
N PHE A 20 1.75 -16.21 -12.29
CA PHE A 20 1.37 -14.80 -12.22
C PHE A 20 0.02 -14.52 -12.88
N LEU A 21 -0.23 -15.11 -14.06
CA LEU A 21 -1.53 -15.01 -14.72
C LEU A 21 -2.64 -15.63 -13.87
N LEU A 22 -2.38 -16.82 -13.31
CA LEU A 22 -3.33 -17.55 -12.48
C LEU A 22 -3.71 -16.77 -11.22
N ALA A 23 -2.77 -16.06 -10.60
CA ALA A 23 -3.04 -15.18 -9.47
C ALA A 23 -3.96 -14.00 -9.82
N TYR A 24 -4.03 -13.58 -11.09
CA TYR A 24 -4.90 -12.51 -11.55
C TYR A 24 -6.34 -12.98 -11.82
N LEU A 25 -6.54 -14.27 -12.12
CA LEU A 25 -7.86 -14.88 -12.31
C LEU A 25 -8.61 -15.12 -11.00
N PHE A 26 -7.90 -15.15 -9.86
CA PHE A 26 -8.51 -15.32 -8.55
C PHE A 26 -8.62 -13.97 -7.83
N PRO A 27 -9.82 -13.36 -7.73
CA PRO A 27 -9.99 -12.15 -6.96
C PRO A 27 -9.58 -12.39 -5.51
N LYS A 28 -8.73 -11.51 -4.97
CA LYS A 28 -8.29 -11.59 -3.57
C LYS A 28 -9.53 -11.62 -2.67
N PRO A 29 -9.63 -12.58 -1.73
CA PRO A 29 -10.75 -12.62 -0.81
C PRO A 29 -10.82 -11.31 -0.02
N LYS A 30 -12.00 -10.70 0.06
CA LYS A 30 -12.22 -9.55 0.94
C LYS A 30 -11.98 -10.02 2.37
N SER A 31 -10.92 -9.51 2.99
CA SER A 31 -10.62 -9.73 4.40
C SER A 31 -11.70 -9.06 5.24
N THR A 32 -12.65 -9.85 5.73
CA THR A 32 -13.62 -9.39 6.73
C THR A 32 -12.89 -9.35 8.07
N ASN A 33 -12.31 -8.19 8.39
CA ASN A 33 -11.65 -7.98 9.67
C ASN A 33 -12.70 -7.81 10.78
N ASN A 34 -12.94 -8.86 11.56
CA ASN A 34 -13.79 -8.82 12.73
C ASN A 34 -12.93 -8.39 13.94
N ASN A 35 -12.63 -7.09 14.02
CA ASN A 35 -11.83 -6.53 15.12
C ASN A 35 -12.68 -6.39 16.38
N ASN A 36 -12.55 -7.36 17.30
CA ASN A 36 -12.86 -7.13 18.70
C ASN A 36 -11.67 -6.43 19.36
N ASN A 37 -11.99 -5.24 19.88
CA ASN A 37 -11.12 -4.23 20.48
C ASN A 37 -10.06 -4.76 21.45
N ASN A 38 -8.91 -4.09 21.49
CA ASN A 38 -8.36 -3.44 22.69
C ASN A 38 -6.88 -3.07 22.49
N ASN A 39 -6.56 -2.15 21.58
CA ASN A 39 -5.24 -1.52 21.57
C ASN A 39 -5.36 -0.02 21.31
N LYS A 40 -4.85 0.75 22.27
CA LYS A 40 -4.93 2.21 22.37
C LYS A 40 -4.45 2.85 21.07
N GLY A 41 -5.39 3.48 20.35
CA GLY A 41 -5.24 3.94 18.98
C GLY A 41 -4.09 4.92 18.77
N ARG A 42 -3.21 4.60 17.83
CA ARG A 42 -2.33 5.58 17.19
C ARG A 42 -3.00 5.98 15.88
N LYS A 43 -3.71 7.11 15.92
CA LYS A 43 -4.39 7.69 14.75
C LYS A 43 -3.36 8.42 13.89
N PHE A 44 -3.24 8.04 12.63
CA PHE A 44 -2.40 8.73 11.65
C PHE A 44 -3.13 10.01 11.23
N LYS A 45 -2.42 11.12 11.14
CA LYS A 45 -2.92 12.41 10.66
C LYS A 45 -2.31 12.63 9.28
N HIS A 46 -3.03 13.20 8.34
CA HIS A 46 -2.46 13.90 7.20
C HIS A 46 -2.87 15.37 7.38
N ALA A 47 -2.04 16.32 6.96
CA ALA A 47 -2.35 17.72 7.14
C ALA A 47 -2.08 18.51 5.85
N GLN A 48 -3.08 18.60 4.99
CA GLN A 48 -3.07 19.62 3.96
C GLN A 48 -3.29 20.98 4.63
N SER A 49 -2.29 21.87 4.51
CA SER A 49 -2.39 23.26 4.97
C SER A 49 -3.67 23.92 4.46
N THR A 50 -4.35 24.64 5.37
CA THR A 50 -5.58 25.45 5.24
C THR A 50 -6.90 24.75 5.61
N ALA A 51 -7.31 24.95 6.87
CA ALA A 51 -8.67 24.84 7.43
C ALA A 51 -9.45 23.50 7.37
N ASN A 52 -9.14 22.57 6.46
CA ASN A 52 -9.74 21.23 6.38
C ASN A 52 -8.68 20.23 5.91
N ALA A 53 -7.89 19.71 6.85
CA ALA A 53 -6.86 18.72 6.54
C ALA A 53 -7.48 17.32 6.47
N ASN A 54 -7.48 16.69 5.31
CA ASN A 54 -7.92 15.29 5.18
C ASN A 54 -7.01 14.37 6.01
N VAL A 55 -7.58 13.37 6.65
CA VAL A 55 -6.87 12.37 7.45
C VAL A 55 -7.04 11.00 6.83
N TYR A 56 -5.94 10.26 6.72
CA TYR A 56 -5.93 8.93 6.12
C TYR A 56 -5.26 7.90 7.04
N ASP A 57 -5.85 6.71 7.10
CA ASP A 57 -5.33 5.56 7.82
C ASP A 57 -4.75 4.53 6.84
N VAL A 58 -3.43 4.60 6.66
CA VAL A 58 -2.67 3.70 5.78
C VAL A 58 -2.10 2.49 6.54
N THR A 59 -2.58 2.19 7.75
CA THR A 59 -2.03 1.09 8.59
C THR A 59 -2.03 -0.24 7.86
N SER A 60 -3.07 -0.54 7.08
CA SER A 60 -3.20 -1.77 6.30
C SER A 60 -2.23 -1.85 5.12
N TYR A 61 -1.64 -0.73 4.71
CA TYR A 61 -0.79 -0.61 3.52
C TYR A 61 0.72 -0.54 3.84
N VAL A 62 1.09 -0.39 5.12
CA VAL A 62 2.50 -0.18 5.53
C VAL A 62 3.44 -1.25 4.96
N GLU A 63 3.07 -2.53 5.08
CA GLU A 63 3.89 -3.66 4.60
C GLU A 63 3.92 -3.79 3.07
N GLU A 64 2.95 -3.19 2.38
CA GLU A 64 2.84 -3.20 0.92
C GLU A 64 3.47 -1.96 0.27
N HIS A 65 3.90 -0.99 1.08
CA HIS A 65 4.45 0.27 0.58
C HIS A 65 5.81 0.05 -0.11
N PRO A 66 5.95 0.37 -1.41
CA PRO A 66 7.20 0.16 -2.14
C PRO A 66 8.42 0.92 -1.60
N GLY A 67 8.18 2.04 -0.90
CA GLY A 67 9.24 2.81 -0.23
C GLY A 67 9.60 2.29 1.16
N GLY A 68 9.05 1.14 1.58
CA GLY A 68 9.27 0.53 2.89
C GLY A 68 8.91 1.46 4.05
N ASP A 69 9.73 1.44 5.10
CA ASP A 69 9.55 2.22 6.34
C ASP A 69 9.48 3.74 6.13
N ALA A 70 9.84 4.26 4.95
CA ALA A 70 9.72 5.69 4.63
C ALA A 70 8.28 6.22 4.79
N ILE A 71 7.26 5.36 4.70
CA ILE A 71 5.85 5.71 4.96
C ILE A 71 5.62 6.18 6.41
N LEU A 72 6.48 5.76 7.35
CA LEU A 72 6.35 6.03 8.77
C LEU A 72 7.01 7.36 9.21
N ASN A 73 7.84 7.97 8.35
CA ASN A 73 8.65 9.15 8.70
C ASN A 73 7.82 10.32 9.27
N ASN A 74 6.57 10.47 8.82
CA ASN A 74 5.66 11.52 9.27
C ASN A 74 4.35 10.97 9.86
N ALA A 75 4.36 9.72 10.34
CA ALA A 75 3.20 9.09 10.94
C ALA A 75 2.60 9.96 12.07
N GLY A 76 1.31 10.28 11.95
CA GLY A 76 0.59 11.12 12.93
C GLY A 76 0.83 12.63 12.79
N ARG A 77 1.53 13.07 11.74
CA ARG A 77 1.86 14.47 11.44
C ARG A 77 1.50 14.81 9.98
N ASP A 78 1.85 16.00 9.54
CA ASP A 78 1.74 16.36 8.12
C ASP A 78 2.69 15.50 7.27
N SER A 79 2.13 14.68 6.37
CA SER A 79 2.87 13.89 5.40
C SER A 79 2.84 14.48 3.99
N THR A 80 2.25 15.67 3.78
CA THR A 80 1.99 16.28 2.46
C THR A 80 3.27 16.35 1.61
N GLN A 81 4.37 16.90 2.15
CA GLN A 81 5.62 17.01 1.40
C GLN A 81 6.20 15.65 0.98
N GLY A 82 6.10 14.64 1.85
CA GLY A 82 6.55 13.28 1.54
C GLY A 82 5.65 12.60 0.50
N PHE A 83 4.34 12.83 0.58
CA PHE A 83 3.36 12.23 -0.31
C PHE A 83 3.41 12.82 -1.73
N TYR A 84 3.60 14.13 -1.88
CA TYR A 84 3.70 14.81 -3.20
C TYR A 84 5.13 14.83 -3.78
N GLY A 85 6.06 14.07 -3.22
CA GLY A 85 7.43 13.97 -3.72
C GLY A 85 7.53 13.26 -5.08
N PRO A 86 8.67 13.38 -5.79
CA PRO A 86 8.86 12.83 -7.14
C PRO A 86 8.82 11.29 -7.21
N GLN A 87 8.81 10.61 -6.06
CA GLN A 87 8.77 9.15 -5.97
C GLN A 87 7.37 8.54 -6.21
N HIS A 88 6.30 9.32 -6.13
CA HIS A 88 4.93 8.82 -6.35
C HIS A 88 4.40 9.20 -7.74
N ALA A 89 3.85 8.22 -8.44
CA ALA A 89 3.16 8.44 -9.71
C ALA A 89 1.76 9.02 -9.49
N THR A 90 1.21 9.69 -10.50
CA THR A 90 -0.11 10.35 -10.40
C THR A 90 -1.23 9.40 -9.97
N ARG A 91 -1.19 8.12 -10.34
CA ARG A 91 -2.21 7.13 -9.93
C ARG A 91 -2.27 6.89 -8.41
N VAL A 92 -1.22 7.22 -7.67
CA VAL A 92 -1.17 7.05 -6.21
C VAL A 92 -2.14 8.01 -5.52
N PHE A 93 -2.42 9.16 -6.16
CA PHE A 93 -3.39 10.13 -5.67
C PHE A 93 -4.83 9.61 -5.74
N ASP A 94 -5.14 8.70 -6.67
CA ASP A 94 -6.47 8.06 -6.75
C ASP A 94 -6.62 6.93 -5.72
N MET A 95 -5.51 6.29 -5.33
CA MET A 95 -5.53 5.19 -4.36
C MET A 95 -5.67 5.68 -2.91
N VAL A 96 -5.19 6.88 -2.60
CA VAL A 96 -5.17 7.36 -1.21
C VAL A 96 -6.57 7.52 -0.63
N ASP A 97 -7.57 7.78 -1.48
CA ASP A 97 -8.96 7.95 -1.08
C ASP A 97 -9.56 6.71 -0.40
N GLU A 98 -9.04 5.50 -0.69
CA GLU A 98 -9.44 4.27 0.01
C GLU A 98 -9.08 4.27 1.50
N PHE A 99 -8.07 5.06 1.87
CA PHE A 99 -7.59 5.18 3.24
C PHE A 99 -8.18 6.39 3.98
N TYR A 100 -9.05 7.17 3.35
CA TYR A 100 -9.60 8.38 3.96
C TYR A 100 -10.51 8.04 5.16
N ILE A 101 -10.27 8.70 6.30
CA ILE A 101 -11.03 8.50 7.54
C ILE A 101 -11.74 9.75 8.06
N GLY A 102 -11.62 10.89 7.38
CA GLY A 102 -12.31 12.13 7.74
C GLY A 102 -11.40 13.35 7.77
N ASP A 103 -11.98 14.49 8.12
CA ASP A 103 -11.25 15.75 8.23
C ASP A 103 -10.68 15.96 9.65
N LEU A 104 -9.49 16.55 9.72
CA LEU A 104 -8.89 17.03 10.95
C LEU A 104 -9.65 18.29 11.41
N LYS A 105 -10.43 18.14 12.48
CA LYS A 105 -11.11 19.27 13.12
C LYS A 105 -10.13 20.06 13.99
N ASN A 106 -10.15 21.38 13.84
CA ASN A 106 -9.46 22.34 14.70
C ASN A 106 -10.19 22.53 16.03
#